data_AF-A0A914YWY8-F1
#
_entry.id   AF-A0A914YWY8-F1
#
_cell.length_a   1.000
_cell.length_b   1.000
_cell.length_c   1.000
_cell.angle_alpha   90.00
_cell.angle_beta   90.00
_cell.angle_gamma   90.00
#
_symmetry.space_group_name_H-M   'P 1'
#
loop_
_entity.id
_entity.type
_entity.pdbx_description
1 polymer ?
#
loop_
_entity_poly.entity_id
_entity_poly.type
_entity_poly.pdbx_seq_one_letter_code
_entity_poly.pdbx_strand_id
1 'polypeptide(L)'
;MLLSSIFLWFNISSIIVLSLFKSKSHISNHNNVNLIKSALIQLSLIFGITLTLTNLIKIGFKIDADSHIWTFVKAKLGLPIDALPFETALYICHGAFAFIDNGFFDRTTTFGMLPLYCIVVAIVVGFVLKYLFLNYYFGAKQLSLETKIVPEQQNEFFNESIIFLIGQSILTGIMAILTLRMKYVWFPQIAIIASHGLKIFDKWIGKYPKYVVMIGIIWLISTKQFEIYQQQIANEQVCKKKGEGICIN
;
A
#
# COMPACT_ATOMS: atom_id res chain seq x y z
N MET A 1 -12.89 7.72 6.37
CA MET A 1 -11.99 8.88 6.59
C MET A 1 -10.90 8.57 7.63
N LEU A 2 -11.24 8.03 8.80
CA LEU A 2 -10.25 7.75 9.85
C LEU A 2 -9.23 6.64 9.50
N LEU A 3 -9.62 5.60 8.76
CA LEU A 3 -8.68 4.57 8.31
C LEU A 3 -7.63 5.17 7.34
N SER A 4 -8.06 6.07 6.44
CA SER A 4 -7.14 6.84 5.58
C SER A 4 -6.25 7.80 6.37
N SER A 5 -6.74 8.41 7.46
CA SER A 5 -5.91 9.27 8.29
C SER A 5 -4.87 8.47 9.07
N ILE A 6 -5.23 7.29 9.60
CA ILE A 6 -4.26 6.38 10.26
C ILE A 6 -3.13 6.02 9.29
N PHE A 7 -3.44 5.72 8.03
CA PHE A 7 -2.40 5.46 7.02
C PHE A 7 -1.57 6.69 6.68
N LEU A 8 -2.16 7.88 6.59
CA LEU A 8 -1.40 9.12 6.41
C LEU A 8 -0.43 9.37 7.58
N TRP A 9 -0.90 9.17 8.81
CA TRP A 9 -0.08 9.31 10.02
C TRP A 9 0.98 8.24 10.12
N PHE A 10 0.71 7.02 9.66
CA PHE A 10 1.70 5.96 9.55
C PHE A 10 2.83 6.33 8.58
N ASN A 11 2.50 6.93 7.43
CA ASN A 11 3.50 7.40 6.47
C ASN A 11 4.35 8.53 7.04
N ILE A 12 3.73 9.54 7.66
CA ILE A 12 4.43 10.66 8.31
C ILE A 12 5.33 10.13 9.43
N SER A 13 4.81 9.24 10.27
CA SER A 13 5.54 8.61 11.35
C SER A 13 6.74 7.82 10.82
N SER A 14 6.57 7.03 9.77
CA SER A 14 7.66 6.28 9.16
C SER A 14 8.76 7.21 8.64
N ILE A 15 8.43 8.33 7.99
CA ILE A 15 9.41 9.31 7.53
C ILE A 15 10.16 9.96 8.71
N ILE A 16 9.46 10.27 9.80
CA ILE A 16 10.07 10.83 11.01
C ILE A 16 11.04 9.82 11.64
N VAL A 17 10.63 8.56 11.79
CA VAL A 17 11.50 7.53 12.36
C VAL A 17 12.69 7.24 11.43
N LEU A 18 12.47 7.15 10.12
CA LEU A 18 13.55 6.95 9.16
C LEU A 18 14.54 8.12 9.16
N SER A 19 14.09 9.37 9.23
CA SER A 19 14.98 10.53 9.28
C SER A 19 15.80 10.60 10.57
N LEU A 20 15.18 10.30 11.72
CA LEU A 20 15.86 10.29 13.02
C LEU A 20 16.88 9.14 13.15
N PHE A 21 16.56 7.94 12.64
CA PHE A 21 17.43 6.78 12.75
C PHE A 21 18.48 6.69 11.63
N LYS A 22 18.22 7.22 10.43
CA LYS A 22 19.22 7.32 9.36
C LYS A 22 20.41 8.18 9.79
N SER A 23 20.15 9.30 10.48
CA SER A 23 21.18 10.16 11.07
C SER A 23 22.02 9.46 12.15
N LYS A 24 21.52 8.38 12.75
CA LYS A 24 22.19 7.67 13.86
C LYS A 24 22.91 6.39 13.39
N SER A 25 22.72 5.96 12.14
CA SER A 25 23.28 4.72 11.58
C SER A 25 24.76 4.80 11.16
N HIS A 26 25.37 5.99 11.19
CA HIS A 26 26.80 6.14 10.84
C HIS A 26 27.76 5.74 11.99
N ILE A 27 27.24 5.36 13.15
CA ILE A 27 28.07 4.95 14.30
C ILE A 27 27.61 3.60 14.82
N SER A 28 28.46 2.61 14.52
CA SER A 28 28.77 1.45 15.36
C SER A 28 28.45 0.09 14.75
N ASN A 29 29.56 -0.59 14.47
CA ASN A 29 29.73 -2.00 14.20
C ASN A 29 29.16 -2.85 15.37
N HIS A 30 27.90 -3.30 15.28
CA HIS A 30 27.30 -4.12 16.34
C HIS A 30 26.46 -5.31 15.83
N ASN A 31 26.70 -6.45 16.51
CA ASN A 31 26.02 -7.75 16.43
C ASN A 31 24.56 -7.75 15.96
N ASN A 32 24.20 -8.66 15.04
CA ASN A 32 22.88 -8.72 14.37
C ASN A 32 21.65 -8.85 15.30
N VAL A 33 21.83 -9.29 16.55
CA VAL A 33 20.75 -9.28 17.56
C VAL A 33 20.31 -7.84 17.89
N ASN A 34 21.24 -6.89 17.85
CA ASN A 34 20.96 -5.47 18.04
C ASN A 34 20.25 -4.86 16.83
N LEU A 35 20.41 -5.43 15.63
CA LEU A 35 19.70 -5.02 14.41
C LEU A 35 18.22 -5.40 14.43
N ILE A 36 17.85 -6.64 14.82
CA ILE A 36 16.43 -7.02 14.98
C ILE A 36 15.79 -6.20 16.10
N LYS A 37 16.48 -6.06 17.24
CA LYS A 37 16.00 -5.22 18.34
C LYS A 37 15.80 -3.78 17.87
N SER A 38 16.74 -3.23 17.10
CA SER A 38 16.61 -1.89 16.53
C SER A 38 15.44 -1.77 15.55
N ALA A 39 15.23 -2.75 14.66
CA ALA A 39 14.10 -2.77 13.73
C ALA A 39 12.74 -2.91 14.46
N LEU A 40 12.66 -3.75 15.49
CA LEU A 40 11.46 -3.89 16.34
C LEU A 40 11.19 -2.60 17.13
N ILE A 41 12.23 -1.95 17.64
CA ILE A 41 12.11 -0.64 18.32
C ILE A 41 11.61 0.40 17.32
N GLN A 42 12.17 0.45 16.11
CA GLN A 42 11.72 1.38 15.06
C GLN A 42 10.25 1.12 14.69
N LEU A 43 9.85 -0.13 14.49
CA LEU A 43 8.46 -0.50 14.19
C LEU A 43 7.51 -0.12 15.33
N SER A 44 7.91 -0.42 16.57
CA SER A 44 7.15 -0.05 17.78
C SER A 44 7.03 1.47 17.91
N LEU A 45 8.07 2.23 17.56
CA LEU A 45 8.11 3.68 17.64
C LEU A 45 7.27 4.32 16.52
N ILE A 46 7.29 3.75 15.31
CA ILE A 46 6.37 4.15 14.23
C ILE A 46 4.92 3.94 14.67
N PHE A 47 4.59 2.77 15.21
CA PHE A 47 3.24 2.47 15.66
C PHE A 47 2.81 3.40 16.81
N GLY A 48 3.71 3.62 17.78
CA GLY A 48 3.49 4.52 18.91
C GLY A 48 3.22 5.97 18.46
N ILE A 49 4.06 6.52 17.58
CA ILE A 49 3.88 7.88 17.03
C ILE A 49 2.59 7.97 16.20
N THR A 50 2.26 6.94 15.42
CA THR A 50 1.02 6.91 14.63
C THR A 50 -0.20 6.97 15.54
N LEU A 51 -0.20 6.20 16.65
CA LEU A 51 -1.28 6.20 17.63
C LEU A 51 -1.39 7.51 18.39
N THR A 52 -0.28 8.10 18.82
CA THR A 52 -0.30 9.39 19.54
C THR A 52 -0.80 10.52 18.65
N LEU A 53 -0.33 10.62 17.40
CA LEU A 53 -0.82 11.62 16.43
C LEU A 53 -2.31 11.42 16.13
N THR A 54 -2.75 10.17 15.99
CA THR A 54 -4.17 9.86 15.78
C THR A 54 -5.02 10.28 16.99
N ASN A 55 -4.55 10.04 18.21
CA ASN A 55 -5.27 10.40 19.43
C ASN A 55 -5.26 11.92 19.69
N LEU A 56 -4.18 12.62 19.37
CA LEU A 56 -4.11 14.08 19.46
C LEU A 56 -5.17 14.76 18.58
N ILE A 57 -5.42 14.22 17.39
CA ILE A 57 -6.47 14.74 16.50
C ILE A 57 -7.86 14.44 17.04
N LYS A 58 -8.07 13.24 17.60
CA LYS A 58 -9.34 12.87 18.24
C LYS A 58 -9.68 13.82 19.39
N ILE A 59 -8.69 14.16 20.21
CA ILE A 59 -8.85 15.11 21.32
C ILE A 59 -9.06 16.54 20.80
N GLY A 60 -8.26 16.98 19.83
CA GLY A 60 -8.31 18.34 19.29
C GLY A 60 -9.62 18.66 18.56
N PHE A 61 -10.20 17.67 17.86
CA PHE A 61 -11.45 17.84 17.12
C PHE A 61 -12.70 17.33 17.87
N LYS A 62 -12.56 16.86 19.14
CA LYS A 62 -13.65 16.28 19.95
C LYS A 62 -14.52 15.28 19.17
N ILE A 63 -13.87 14.35 18.46
CA ILE A 63 -14.56 13.38 17.62
C ILE A 63 -14.76 12.07 18.39
N ASP A 64 -16.00 11.75 18.77
CA ASP A 64 -16.42 10.46 19.36
C ASP A 64 -16.55 9.33 18.28
N ALA A 65 -15.60 9.24 17.33
CA ALA A 65 -15.81 8.48 16.08
C ALA A 65 -15.49 6.97 16.11
N ASP A 66 -14.83 6.43 17.14
CA ASP A 66 -14.26 5.08 17.03
C ASP A 66 -15.32 3.96 17.07
N SER A 67 -16.46 4.16 17.74
CA SER A 67 -17.56 3.19 17.77
C SER A 67 -18.15 2.97 16.37
N HIS A 68 -18.33 4.03 15.60
CA HIS A 68 -18.95 3.99 14.27
C HIS A 68 -18.06 3.37 13.20
N ILE A 69 -16.73 3.47 13.34
CA ILE A 69 -15.77 2.89 12.36
C ILE A 69 -15.66 1.39 12.53
N TRP A 70 -15.51 0.92 13.76
CA TRP A 70 -15.45 -0.52 14.01
C TRP A 70 -16.79 -1.18 13.67
N THR A 71 -17.91 -0.48 13.94
CA THR A 71 -19.24 -0.92 13.50
C THR A 71 -19.36 -0.92 11.98
N PHE A 72 -18.82 0.08 11.27
CA PHE A 72 -18.77 0.11 9.81
C PHE A 72 -17.93 -1.04 9.22
N VAL A 73 -16.74 -1.30 9.76
CA VAL A 73 -15.87 -2.39 9.29
C VAL A 73 -16.53 -3.75 9.56
N LYS A 74 -17.08 -3.96 10.76
CA LYS A 74 -17.81 -5.19 11.08
C LYS A 74 -19.00 -5.40 10.15
N ALA A 75 -19.79 -4.36 9.90
CA ALA A 75 -20.99 -4.43 9.05
C ALA A 75 -20.60 -4.76 7.61
N LYS A 76 -19.50 -4.18 7.16
CA LYS A 76 -18.96 -4.39 5.82
C LYS A 76 -18.36 -5.78 5.61
N LEU A 77 -17.81 -6.37 6.67
CA LEU A 77 -17.30 -7.75 6.68
C LEU A 77 -18.39 -8.78 6.98
N GLY A 78 -19.66 -8.37 7.13
CA GLY A 78 -20.77 -9.27 7.42
C GLY A 78 -20.75 -9.87 8.83
N LEU A 79 -20.03 -9.25 9.77
CA LEU A 79 -20.00 -9.68 11.17
C LEU A 79 -21.29 -9.25 11.89
N PRO A 80 -21.80 -10.05 12.85
CA PRO A 80 -23.02 -9.74 13.57
C PRO A 80 -22.86 -8.45 14.39
N ILE A 81 -23.84 -7.55 14.27
CA ILE A 81 -23.90 -6.28 14.98
C ILE A 81 -25.32 -6.10 15.52
N ASP A 82 -25.41 -5.71 16.79
CA ASP A 82 -26.69 -5.60 17.51
C ASP A 82 -27.53 -4.40 17.05
N ALA A 83 -26.91 -3.29 16.66
CA ALA A 83 -27.59 -2.12 16.12
C ALA A 83 -26.72 -1.42 15.07
N LEU A 84 -27.23 -1.31 13.83
CA LEU A 84 -26.58 -0.58 12.74
C LEU A 84 -27.05 0.88 12.76
N PRO A 85 -26.18 1.85 13.10
CA PRO A 85 -26.58 3.26 13.10
C PRO A 85 -26.81 3.75 11.66
N PHE A 86 -27.76 4.68 11.50
CA PHE A 86 -28.19 5.20 10.19
C PHE A 86 -27.03 5.72 9.34
N GLU A 87 -26.06 6.42 9.93
CA GLU A 87 -24.89 6.92 9.22
C GLU A 87 -24.01 5.80 8.65
N THR A 88 -23.86 4.70 9.38
CA THR A 88 -23.11 3.53 8.92
C THR A 88 -23.84 2.82 7.79
N ALA A 89 -25.17 2.70 7.88
CA ALA A 89 -26.00 2.17 6.79
C ALA A 89 -25.90 3.05 5.53
N LEU A 90 -25.92 4.37 5.70
CA LEU A 90 -25.75 5.34 4.60
C LEU A 90 -24.40 5.16 3.90
N TYR A 91 -23.31 4.94 4.64
CA TYR A 91 -21.99 4.69 4.05
C TYR A 91 -21.89 3.34 3.33
N ILE A 92 -22.56 2.30 3.81
CA ILE A 92 -22.57 0.98 3.16
C ILE A 92 -23.35 1.03 1.84
N CYS A 93 -24.47 1.76 1.81
CA CYS A 93 -25.28 1.93 0.60
C CYS A 93 -24.63 2.86 -0.44
N HIS A 94 -23.59 3.61 -0.09
CA HIS A 94 -22.97 4.55 -1.01
C HIS A 94 -21.91 3.85 -1.88
N GLY A 95 -22.09 3.90 -3.21
CA GLY A 95 -21.20 3.24 -4.19
C GLY A 95 -19.71 3.60 -4.08
N ALA A 96 -19.37 4.78 -3.54
CA ALA A 96 -17.98 5.16 -3.29
C ALA A 96 -17.26 4.25 -2.27
N PHE A 97 -18.03 3.61 -1.38
CA PHE A 97 -17.57 2.61 -0.41
C PHE A 97 -17.96 1.19 -0.82
N ALA A 98 -18.32 0.95 -2.08
CA ALA A 98 -18.41 -0.43 -2.57
C ALA A 98 -17.03 -1.11 -2.50
N PHE A 99 -17.02 -2.44 -2.58
CA PHE A 99 -15.80 -3.19 -2.86
C PHE A 99 -15.26 -2.81 -4.24
N ILE A 100 -13.97 -3.03 -4.45
CA ILE A 100 -13.37 -2.80 -5.76
C ILE A 100 -14.03 -3.70 -6.81
N ASP A 101 -14.35 -3.11 -7.96
CA ASP A 101 -15.01 -3.78 -9.08
C ASP A 101 -14.06 -4.79 -9.77
N ASN A 102 -14.57 -5.95 -10.18
CA ASN A 102 -13.78 -6.97 -10.86
C ASN A 102 -13.21 -6.47 -12.20
N GLY A 103 -13.92 -5.57 -12.89
CA GLY A 103 -13.44 -4.93 -14.11
C GLY A 103 -12.21 -4.05 -13.89
N PHE A 104 -11.91 -3.61 -12.66
CA PHE A 104 -10.61 -3.00 -12.35
C PHE A 104 -9.47 -4.04 -12.47
N PHE A 105 -9.66 -5.24 -11.94
CA PHE A 105 -8.65 -6.30 -11.99
C PHE A 105 -8.46 -6.81 -13.42
N ASP A 106 -9.54 -7.03 -14.17
CA ASP A 106 -9.45 -7.51 -15.56
C ASP A 106 -8.65 -6.55 -16.43
N ARG A 107 -8.94 -5.25 -16.35
CA ARG A 107 -8.21 -4.23 -17.11
C ARG A 107 -6.74 -4.18 -16.70
N THR A 108 -6.46 -4.11 -15.40
CA THR A 108 -5.08 -4.01 -14.89
C THR A 108 -4.26 -5.27 -15.21
N THR A 109 -4.91 -6.43 -15.27
CA THR A 109 -4.31 -7.72 -15.65
C THR A 109 -4.10 -7.82 -17.16
N THR A 110 -5.03 -7.31 -17.98
CA THR A 110 -4.93 -7.31 -19.46
C THR A 110 -3.68 -6.57 -19.93
N PHE A 111 -3.31 -5.48 -19.25
CA PHE A 111 -2.07 -4.75 -19.53
C PHE A 111 -0.81 -5.34 -18.87
N GLY A 112 -0.94 -6.47 -18.15
CA GLY A 112 0.17 -7.13 -17.46
C GLY A 112 0.69 -6.41 -16.22
N MET A 113 0.11 -5.28 -15.82
CA MET A 113 0.58 -4.51 -14.66
C MET A 113 0.29 -5.21 -13.33
N LEU A 114 -0.92 -5.74 -13.16
CA LEU A 114 -1.31 -6.43 -11.93
C LEU A 114 -0.47 -7.70 -11.67
N PRO A 115 -0.30 -8.64 -12.62
CA PRO A 115 0.51 -9.83 -12.37
C PRO A 115 1.97 -9.47 -12.09
N LEU A 116 2.53 -8.46 -12.78
CA LEU A 116 3.90 -8.03 -12.57
C LEU A 116 4.08 -7.38 -11.19
N TYR A 117 3.12 -6.56 -10.76
CA TYR A 117 3.05 -6.05 -9.39
C TYR A 117 3.02 -7.19 -8.36
N CYS A 118 2.14 -8.18 -8.52
CA CYS A 118 2.03 -9.31 -7.61
C CYS A 118 3.33 -10.12 -7.51
N ILE A 119 4.01 -10.34 -8.64
CA ILE A 119 5.31 -11.04 -8.70
C ILE A 119 6.36 -10.25 -7.91
N VAL A 120 6.49 -8.94 -8.15
CA VAL A 120 7.47 -8.10 -7.43
C VAL A 120 7.21 -8.09 -5.94
N VAL A 121 5.95 -7.91 -5.53
CA VAL A 121 5.56 -7.94 -4.11
C VAL A 121 5.90 -9.30 -3.49
N ALA A 122 5.57 -10.41 -4.16
CA ALA A 122 5.85 -11.75 -3.67
C ALA A 122 7.37 -12.00 -3.52
N ILE A 123 8.19 -11.56 -4.48
CA ILE A 123 9.66 -11.67 -4.41
C ILE A 123 10.19 -10.89 -3.21
N VAL A 124 9.77 -9.64 -3.04
CA VAL A 124 10.28 -8.78 -1.96
C VAL A 124 9.83 -9.28 -0.59
N VAL A 125 8.56 -9.64 -0.43
CA VAL A 125 8.04 -10.21 0.81
C VAL A 125 8.74 -11.54 1.13
N GLY A 126 8.91 -12.42 0.14
CA GLY A 126 9.63 -13.67 0.31
C GLY A 126 11.09 -13.48 0.74
N PHE A 127 11.78 -12.49 0.17
CA PHE A 127 13.16 -12.16 0.53
C PHE A 127 13.26 -11.63 1.98
N VAL A 128 12.34 -10.73 2.37
CA VAL A 128 12.27 -10.20 3.75
C VAL A 128 11.98 -11.32 4.74
N LEU A 129 11.03 -12.21 4.44
CA LEU A 129 10.71 -13.35 5.30
C LEU A 129 11.89 -14.33 5.43
N LYS A 130 12.57 -14.65 4.33
CA LYS A 130 13.78 -15.48 4.34
C LYS A 130 14.87 -14.83 5.20
N TYR A 131 15.09 -13.53 5.06
CA TYR A 131 16.07 -12.78 5.84
C TYR A 131 15.76 -12.82 7.34
N LEU A 132 14.50 -12.54 7.71
CA LEU A 132 14.05 -12.62 9.10
C LEU A 132 14.20 -14.03 9.68
N PHE A 133 13.82 -15.05 8.89
CA PHE A 133 13.93 -16.45 9.28
C PHE A 133 15.39 -16.87 9.51
N LEU A 134 16.27 -16.63 8.53
CA LEU A 134 17.70 -16.97 8.66
C LEU A 134 18.35 -16.25 9.83
N ASN A 135 18.01 -14.98 10.04
CA ASN A 135 18.55 -14.19 11.14
C ASN A 135 18.04 -14.67 12.51
N TYR A 136 16.79 -15.16 12.58
CA TYR A 136 16.22 -15.74 13.80
C TYR A 136 16.83 -17.11 14.14
N TYR A 137 17.00 -17.99 13.15
CA TYR A 137 17.45 -19.38 13.37
C TYR A 137 18.97 -19.55 13.46
N PHE A 138 19.73 -18.95 12.54
CA PHE A 138 21.17 -19.22 12.42
C PHE A 138 22.06 -18.19 13.14
N GLY A 139 21.51 -17.04 13.51
CA GLY A 139 22.30 -15.91 13.99
C GLY A 139 23.31 -15.41 12.93
N ALA A 140 23.94 -14.27 13.22
CA ALA A 140 24.67 -13.42 12.27
C ALA A 140 25.72 -14.07 11.36
N LYS A 141 26.25 -15.23 11.75
CA LYS A 141 27.54 -15.74 11.25
C LYS A 141 27.47 -16.29 9.82
N GLN A 142 26.28 -16.73 9.39
CA GLN A 142 26.07 -17.29 8.05
C GLN A 142 25.50 -16.26 7.06
N LEU A 143 24.78 -15.26 7.57
CA LEU A 143 24.15 -14.21 6.77
C LEU A 143 25.19 -13.25 6.15
N SER A 144 26.26 -12.91 6.88
CA SER A 144 27.36 -12.07 6.36
C SER A 144 28.14 -12.74 5.22
N LEU A 145 28.10 -14.07 5.14
CA LEU A 145 28.75 -14.84 4.09
C LEU A 145 27.90 -14.87 2.81
N GLU A 146 26.57 -14.93 2.93
CA GLU A 146 25.64 -14.83 1.80
C GLU A 146 25.53 -13.38 1.27
N THR A 147 25.50 -12.36 2.15
CA THR A 147 25.45 -10.95 1.74
C THR A 147 26.70 -10.48 0.98
N LYS A 148 27.88 -11.07 1.27
CA LYS A 148 29.10 -10.79 0.50
C LYS A 148 29.06 -11.34 -0.94
N ILE A 149 28.15 -12.28 -1.21
CA ILE A 149 27.99 -12.98 -2.49
C ILE A 149 26.78 -12.39 -3.27
N VAL A 150 25.99 -11.51 -2.66
CA VAL A 150 24.85 -10.84 -3.32
C VAL A 150 25.37 -9.96 -4.47
N PRO A 151 25.01 -10.25 -5.73
CA PRO A 151 25.48 -9.48 -6.87
C PRO A 151 25.00 -8.03 -6.78
N GLU A 152 25.83 -7.08 -7.22
CA GLU A 152 25.58 -5.63 -7.24
C GLU A 152 24.20 -5.24 -7.82
N GLN A 153 23.70 -6.04 -8.77
CA GLN A 153 22.38 -5.90 -9.39
C GLN A 153 21.20 -6.14 -8.43
N GLN A 154 21.35 -6.99 -7.40
CA GLN A 154 20.32 -7.21 -6.38
C GLN A 154 20.23 -6.01 -5.42
N ASN A 155 21.35 -5.37 -5.07
CA ASN A 155 21.34 -4.18 -4.21
C ASN A 155 20.64 -2.98 -4.87
N GLU A 156 20.74 -2.83 -6.20
CA GLU A 156 20.00 -1.78 -6.92
C GLU A 156 18.49 -2.07 -7.00
N PHE A 157 18.11 -3.36 -7.03
CA PHE A 157 16.72 -3.78 -7.03
C PHE A 157 16.06 -3.59 -5.64
N PHE A 158 16.79 -3.89 -4.56
CA PHE A 158 16.32 -3.76 -3.18
C PHE A 158 16.68 -2.41 -2.55
N ASN A 159 16.25 -1.32 -3.18
CA ASN A 159 16.40 0.02 -2.59
C ASN A 159 15.43 0.20 -1.40
N GLU A 160 15.92 0.80 -0.30
CA GLU A 160 15.14 1.15 0.89
C GLU A 160 13.81 1.85 0.54
N SER A 161 13.85 2.77 -0.44
CA SER A 161 12.66 3.51 -0.88
C SER A 161 11.60 2.61 -1.53
N ILE A 162 12.02 1.59 -2.28
CA ILE A 162 11.09 0.65 -2.94
C ILE A 162 10.49 -0.31 -1.94
N ILE A 163 11.26 -0.77 -0.94
CA ILE A 163 10.75 -1.62 0.13
C ILE A 163 9.67 -0.88 0.93
N PHE A 164 9.93 0.39 1.25
CA PHE A 164 8.92 1.25 1.90
C PHE A 164 7.67 1.42 1.03
N LEU A 165 7.85 1.72 -0.26
CA LEU A 165 6.75 1.89 -1.21
C LEU A 165 5.90 0.62 -1.35
N ILE A 166 6.52 -0.57 -1.35
CA ILE A 166 5.81 -1.86 -1.40
C ILE A 166 5.01 -2.08 -0.11
N GLY A 167 5.60 -1.82 1.06
CA GLY A 167 4.88 -1.90 2.33
C GLY A 167 3.68 -0.96 2.37
N GLN A 168 3.86 0.29 1.94
CA GLN A 168 2.78 1.26 1.80
C GLN A 168 1.72 0.80 0.79
N SER A 169 2.14 0.20 -0.34
CA SER A 169 1.25 -0.29 -1.40
C SER A 169 0.36 -1.45 -0.97
N ILE A 170 0.85 -2.34 -0.10
CA ILE A 170 0.03 -3.42 0.45
C ILE A 170 -1.09 -2.83 1.32
N LEU A 171 -0.76 -1.85 2.16
CA LEU A 171 -1.72 -1.19 3.04
C LEU A 171 -2.79 -0.41 2.26
N THR A 172 -2.38 0.34 1.24
CA THR A 172 -3.32 1.04 0.35
C THR A 172 -4.11 0.07 -0.53
N GLY A 173 -3.56 -1.10 -0.86
CA GLY A 173 -4.27 -2.16 -1.58
C GLY A 173 -5.41 -2.76 -0.77
N ILE A 174 -5.17 -3.09 0.51
CA ILE A 174 -6.23 -3.53 1.43
C ILE A 174 -7.33 -2.47 1.50
N MET A 175 -6.95 -1.20 1.59
CA MET A 175 -7.90 -0.08 1.58
C MET A 175 -8.69 0.04 0.28
N ALA A 176 -8.04 -0.16 -0.87
CA ALA A 176 -8.68 -0.08 -2.18
C ALA A 176 -9.66 -1.23 -2.40
N ILE A 177 -9.33 -2.44 -1.94
CA ILE A 177 -10.24 -3.59 -1.98
C ILE A 177 -11.49 -3.30 -1.15
N LEU A 178 -11.30 -2.77 0.06
CA LEU A 178 -12.40 -2.40 0.94
C LEU A 178 -13.17 -1.18 0.43
N THR A 179 -12.54 -0.22 -0.25
CA THR A 179 -13.20 1.05 -0.63
C THR A 179 -12.87 1.40 -2.08
N LEU A 180 -13.86 1.33 -2.96
CA LEU A 180 -13.71 1.56 -4.40
C LEU A 180 -13.04 2.89 -4.73
N ARG A 181 -13.33 3.97 -3.99
CA ARG A 181 -12.68 5.27 -4.19
C ARG A 181 -11.16 5.26 -3.91
N MET A 182 -10.63 4.30 -3.17
CA MET A 182 -9.19 4.21 -2.89
C MET A 182 -8.36 3.59 -4.02
N LYS A 183 -9.02 3.05 -5.06
CA LYS A 183 -8.33 2.58 -6.28
C LYS A 183 -7.48 3.67 -6.96
N TYR A 184 -7.86 4.95 -6.83
CA TYR A 184 -7.12 6.09 -7.38
C TYR A 184 -5.76 6.32 -6.70
N VAL A 185 -5.65 5.96 -5.42
CA VAL A 185 -4.41 6.08 -4.65
C VAL A 185 -3.52 4.86 -4.87
N TRP A 186 -4.14 3.68 -4.99
CA TRP A 186 -3.42 2.42 -5.14
C TRP A 186 -2.87 2.21 -6.56
N PHE A 187 -3.63 2.58 -7.59
CA PHE A 187 -3.25 2.33 -8.99
C PHE A 187 -1.89 2.95 -9.40
N PRO A 188 -1.55 4.22 -9.06
CA PRO A 188 -0.22 4.77 -9.34
C PRO A 188 0.91 3.99 -8.66
N GLN A 189 0.67 3.46 -7.47
CA GLN A 189 1.66 2.66 -6.75
C GLN A 189 1.89 1.30 -7.43
N ILE A 190 0.82 0.66 -7.93
CA ILE A 190 0.92 -0.55 -8.77
C ILE A 190 1.80 -0.26 -9.99
N ALA A 191 1.55 0.86 -10.69
CA ALA A 191 2.30 1.22 -11.89
C ALA A 191 3.80 1.45 -11.58
N ILE A 192 4.13 2.17 -10.51
CA ILE A 192 5.53 2.41 -10.10
C ILE A 192 6.21 1.09 -9.72
N ILE A 193 5.58 0.24 -8.92
CA ILE A 193 6.18 -1.03 -8.48
C ILE A 193 6.34 -2.00 -9.65
N ALA A 194 5.34 -2.09 -10.53
CA ALA A 194 5.43 -2.89 -11.75
C ALA A 194 6.57 -2.37 -12.66
N SER A 195 6.70 -1.05 -12.81
CA SER A 195 7.79 -0.45 -13.58
C SER A 195 9.18 -0.81 -13.03
N HIS A 196 9.32 -0.85 -11.70
CA HIS A 196 10.56 -1.27 -11.06
C HIS A 196 10.83 -2.77 -11.26
N GLY A 197 9.78 -3.60 -11.27
CA GLY A 197 9.86 -5.02 -11.60
C GLY A 197 10.43 -5.31 -12.99
N LEU A 198 10.23 -4.40 -13.96
CA LEU A 198 10.79 -4.55 -15.29
C LEU A 198 12.33 -4.54 -15.30
N LYS A 199 12.99 -4.01 -14.26
CA LYS A 199 14.44 -4.10 -14.10
C LYS A 199 14.94 -5.55 -14.02
N ILE A 200 14.10 -6.50 -13.60
CA ILE A 200 14.45 -7.94 -13.61
C ILE A 200 14.69 -8.42 -15.06
N PHE A 201 13.95 -7.86 -16.01
CA PHE A 201 14.04 -8.19 -17.43
C PHE A 201 15.10 -7.36 -18.18
N ASP A 202 15.86 -6.50 -17.49
CA ASP A 202 16.92 -5.66 -18.09
C ASP A 202 17.96 -6.51 -18.84
N LYS A 203 18.21 -7.73 -18.36
CA LYS A 203 19.18 -8.66 -18.96
C LYS A 203 18.73 -9.19 -20.32
N TRP A 204 17.43 -9.11 -20.62
CA TRP A 204 16.81 -9.66 -21.84
C TRP A 204 16.47 -8.58 -22.87
N ILE A 205 16.06 -7.38 -22.44
CA ILE A 205 15.39 -6.42 -23.33
C ILE A 205 16.25 -5.20 -23.72
N GLY A 206 17.43 -5.02 -23.12
CA GLY A 206 18.28 -3.85 -23.40
C GLY A 206 17.73 -2.54 -22.81
N LYS A 207 18.59 -1.52 -22.67
CA LYS A 207 18.30 -0.33 -21.82
C LYS A 207 17.35 0.71 -22.44
N TYR A 208 17.28 0.82 -23.76
CA TYR A 208 16.48 1.86 -24.45
C TYR A 208 15.03 1.47 -24.73
N PRO A 209 14.72 0.28 -25.28
CA PRO A 209 13.33 -0.07 -25.61
C PRO A 209 12.47 -0.25 -24.35
N LYS A 210 13.05 -0.59 -23.19
CA LYS A 210 12.31 -0.74 -21.93
C LYS A 210 11.60 0.53 -21.48
N TYR A 211 12.27 1.69 -21.50
CA TYR A 211 11.68 2.93 -21.01
C TYR A 211 10.62 3.45 -21.97
N VAL A 212 10.83 3.28 -23.27
CA VAL A 212 9.85 3.67 -24.30
C VAL A 212 8.58 2.82 -24.21
N VAL A 213 8.73 1.49 -24.06
CA VAL A 213 7.58 0.58 -23.88
C VAL A 213 6.87 0.86 -22.57
N MET A 214 7.60 1.09 -21.48
CA MET A 214 7.03 1.37 -20.17
C MET A 214 6.26 2.70 -20.12
N ILE A 215 6.81 3.78 -20.70
CA ILE A 215 6.13 5.07 -20.81
C ILE A 215 4.90 4.94 -21.71
N GLY A 216 5.00 4.20 -22.81
CA GLY A 216 3.86 3.93 -23.71
C GLY A 216 2.73 3.19 -23.01
N ILE A 217 3.03 2.13 -22.24
CA ILE A 217 2.02 1.38 -21.48
C ILE A 217 1.40 2.27 -20.40
N ILE A 218 2.21 3.02 -19.64
CA ILE A 218 1.69 3.91 -18.58
C ILE A 218 0.80 5.01 -19.16
N TRP A 219 1.19 5.62 -20.28
CA TRP A 219 0.39 6.63 -20.97
C TRP A 219 -0.94 6.04 -21.48
N LEU A 220 -0.87 4.90 -22.17
CA LEU A 220 -2.04 4.25 -22.76
C LEU A 220 -3.06 3.85 -21.69
N ILE A 221 -2.58 3.36 -20.55
CA ILE A 221 -3.46 3.00 -19.43
C ILE A 221 -3.98 4.25 -18.75
N SER A 222 -3.15 5.26 -18.51
CA SER A 222 -3.60 6.50 -17.86
C SER A 222 -4.71 7.19 -18.65
N THR A 223 -4.61 7.23 -19.98
CA THR A 223 -5.64 7.80 -20.86
C THR A 223 -6.93 6.96 -20.89
N LYS A 224 -6.83 5.65 -21.12
CA LYS A 224 -7.99 4.72 -21.10
C LYS A 224 -8.70 4.66 -19.75
N GLN A 225 -7.93 4.68 -18.66
CA GLN A 225 -8.45 4.59 -17.31
C GLN A 225 -9.09 5.92 -16.89
N PHE A 226 -8.50 7.06 -17.29
CA PHE A 226 -9.06 8.39 -17.02
C PHE A 226 -10.40 8.65 -17.73
N GLU A 227 -10.56 8.22 -18.98
CA GLU A 227 -11.85 8.33 -19.69
C GLU A 227 -12.97 7.55 -19.00
N ILE A 228 -12.67 6.33 -18.53
CA ILE A 228 -13.65 5.53 -17.79
C ILE A 228 -13.95 6.15 -16.42
N TYR A 229 -12.96 6.77 -15.77
CA TYR A 229 -13.20 7.49 -14.52
C TYR A 229 -14.08 8.73 -14.71
N GLN A 230 -13.88 9.48 -15.80
CA GLN A 230 -14.76 10.57 -16.19
C GLN A 230 -16.19 10.07 -16.40
N GLN A 231 -16.37 8.93 -17.09
CA GLN A 231 -17.69 8.33 -17.29
C GLN A 231 -18.32 7.83 -15.99
N GLN A 232 -17.57 7.20 -15.08
CA GLN A 232 -18.08 6.76 -13.78
C GLN A 232 -18.53 7.95 -12.91
N ILE A 233 -17.75 9.03 -12.87
CA ILE A 233 -18.12 10.26 -12.15
C ILE A 233 -19.33 10.94 -12.80
N ALA A 234 -19.40 10.97 -14.13
CA ALA A 234 -20.54 11.54 -14.86
C ALA A 234 -21.82 10.74 -14.60
N ASN A 235 -21.76 9.40 -14.62
CA ASN A 235 -22.92 8.54 -14.36
C ASN A 235 -23.41 8.68 -12.90
N GLU A 236 -22.49 8.82 -11.92
CA GLU A 236 -22.86 9.14 -10.53
C GLU A 236 -23.56 10.50 -10.41
N GLN A 237 -23.15 11.51 -11.20
CA GLN A 237 -23.81 12.83 -11.21
C GLN A 237 -25.17 12.82 -11.92
N VAL A 238 -25.34 11.99 -12.95
CA VAL A 238 -26.61 11.83 -13.68
C VAL A 238 -27.66 11.13 -12.80
N CYS A 239 -27.29 10.09 -12.05
CA CYS A 239 -28.19 9.49 -11.04
C CYS A 239 -28.59 10.52 -9.96
N LYS A 240 -27.68 11.42 -9.57
CA LYS A 240 -27.96 12.48 -8.59
C LYS A 240 -28.95 13.54 -9.10
N LYS A 241 -28.94 13.85 -10.40
CA LYS A 241 -29.85 14.83 -11.03
C LYS A 241 -31.26 14.28 -11.26
N LYS A 242 -31.44 12.97 -11.35
CA LYS A 242 -32.74 12.37 -11.68
C LYS A 242 -33.69 12.18 -10.50
N GLY A 243 -33.26 12.43 -9.25
CA GLY A 243 -34.12 12.30 -8.07
C GLY A 243 -34.62 10.86 -7.80
N GLU A 244 -34.24 9.90 -8.62
CA GLU A 244 -34.52 8.49 -8.43
C GLU A 244 -33.44 7.91 -7.52
N GLY A 245 -33.77 7.82 -6.24
CA GLY A 245 -33.02 6.99 -5.32
C GLY A 245 -32.92 5.57 -5.88
N ILE A 246 -31.74 4.97 -5.69
CA ILE A 246 -31.37 3.60 -6.07
C ILE A 246 -30.83 3.48 -7.50
N CYS A 247 -29.54 3.77 -7.67
CA CYS A 247 -28.74 3.17 -8.73
C CYS A 247 -27.93 2.03 -8.09
N ILE A 248 -28.53 0.83 -8.03
CA ILE A 248 -27.83 -0.43 -7.79
C ILE A 248 -27.40 -0.94 -9.16
N ASN A 249 -26.11 -1.19 -9.33
CA ASN A 249 -25.61 -2.12 -10.33
C ASN A 249 -24.69 -3.10 -9.59
#